data_AF-A0A7L0HYB4-F1
#
_entry.id   AF-A0A7L0HYB4-F1
#
_cell.length_a   1.000
_cell.length_b   1.000
_cell.length_c   1.000
_cell.angle_alpha   90.00
_cell.angle_beta   90.00
_cell.angle_gamma   90.00
#
_symmetry.space_group_name_H-M   'P 1'
#
loop_
_entity.id
_entity.type
_entity.pdbx_description
1 polymer ?
#
loop_
_entity_poly.entity_id
_entity_poly.type
_entity_poly.pdbx_seq_one_letter_code
_entity_poly.pdbx_strand_id
1 'polypeptide(L)'
;DYWLSLLYKKLVGTKVLHVSLVGADEKRLRVYLHCTNTLHPKYREGDVTLFALNLYNVTQHLQLPNYLSSKHVDQYLLQPHGKETILSRSMELNGRVLRMVDDETLPELIEKPLGPGSTFGLPA
;
A
#
# COMPACT_ATOMS: atom_id res chain seq x y z
N ASP A 1 -4.27 -5.83 -12.88
CA ASP A 1 -4.18 -4.35 -12.85
C ASP A 1 -5.42 -3.59 -12.38
N TYR A 2 -6.66 -4.07 -12.55
CA TYR A 2 -7.86 -3.34 -12.08
C TYR A 2 -7.85 -3.01 -10.57
N TRP A 3 -7.55 -4.00 -9.71
CA TRP A 3 -7.57 -3.82 -8.26
C TRP A 3 -6.55 -2.79 -7.75
N LEU A 4 -5.37 -2.74 -8.38
CA LEU A 4 -4.36 -1.72 -8.11
C LEU A 4 -4.91 -0.32 -8.41
N SER A 5 -5.53 -0.15 -9.59
CA SER A 5 -6.13 1.14 -9.97
C SER A 5 -7.27 1.56 -9.04
N LEU A 6 -8.11 0.62 -8.60
CA LEU A 6 -9.19 0.90 -7.65
C LEU A 6 -8.63 1.35 -6.30
N LEU A 7 -7.67 0.62 -5.74
CA LEU A 7 -7.03 0.96 -4.47
C LEU A 7 -6.35 2.34 -4.55
N TYR A 8 -5.61 2.60 -5.62
CA TYR A 8 -5.00 3.90 -5.88
C TYR A 8 -6.05 5.01 -5.89
N LYS A 9 -7.15 4.83 -6.62
CA LYS A 9 -8.25 5.81 -6.70
C LYS A 9 -8.91 6.07 -5.34
N LYS A 10 -9.01 5.05 -4.48
CA LYS A 10 -9.61 5.17 -3.15
C LYS A 10 -8.69 5.89 -2.16
N LEU A 11 -7.38 5.65 -2.20
CA LEU A 11 -6.46 6.14 -1.17
C LEU A 11 -5.66 7.40 -1.58
N VAL A 12 -5.22 7.49 -2.83
CA VAL A 12 -4.23 8.50 -3.24
C VAL A 12 -4.90 9.82 -3.61
N GLY A 13 -4.56 10.89 -2.88
CA GLY A 13 -5.03 12.24 -3.14
C GLY A 13 -4.25 12.96 -4.24
N THR A 14 -4.72 14.16 -4.57
CA THR A 14 -4.20 14.96 -5.69
C THR A 14 -2.90 15.72 -5.39
N LYS A 15 -2.61 15.98 -4.11
CA LYS A 15 -1.41 16.71 -3.68
C LYS A 15 -0.22 15.74 -3.57
N VAL A 16 0.74 15.90 -4.47
CA VAL A 16 1.99 15.11 -4.50
C VAL A 16 2.97 15.67 -3.46
N LEU A 17 3.62 14.79 -2.70
CA LEU A 17 4.63 15.11 -1.71
C LEU A 17 5.98 14.47 -2.09
N HIS A 18 7.06 15.02 -1.54
CA HIS A 18 8.38 14.44 -1.70
C HIS A 18 8.66 13.39 -0.61
N VAL A 19 9.30 12.29 -0.99
CA VAL A 19 9.81 11.26 -0.07
C VAL A 19 11.15 10.76 -0.60
N SER A 20 12.06 10.42 0.30
CA SER A 20 13.37 9.87 -0.02
C SER A 20 13.67 8.66 0.85
N LEU A 21 14.44 7.72 0.30
CA LEU A 21 14.94 6.55 1.04
C LEU A 21 16.34 6.82 1.57
N VAL A 22 16.67 6.19 2.70
CA VAL A 22 18.03 6.17 3.24
C VAL A 22 18.55 4.74 3.11
N GLY A 23 19.66 4.56 2.38
CA GLY A 23 20.37 3.28 2.32
C GLY A 23 19.81 2.22 1.36
N ALA A 24 18.87 2.56 0.48
CA ALA A 24 18.33 1.65 -0.54
C ALA A 24 18.58 2.17 -1.96
N ASP A 25 18.64 1.26 -2.95
CA ASP A 25 18.69 1.63 -4.37
C ASP A 25 17.28 2.05 -4.82
N GLU A 26 17.09 3.35 -5.06
CA GLU A 26 15.81 3.94 -5.49
C GLU A 26 15.28 3.35 -6.80
N LYS A 27 16.15 2.74 -7.63
CA LYS A 27 15.70 2.06 -8.86
C LYS A 27 14.96 0.76 -8.56
N ARG A 28 15.30 0.11 -7.45
CA ARG A 28 14.77 -1.19 -7.01
C ARG A 28 13.74 -1.08 -5.91
N LEU A 29 13.89 -0.14 -4.98
CA LEU A 29 12.88 0.19 -3.98
C LEU A 29 12.36 1.59 -4.28
N ARG A 30 11.15 1.65 -4.86
CA ARG A 30 10.53 2.91 -5.28
C ARG A 30 9.50 3.30 -4.26
N VAL A 31 9.55 4.54 -3.80
CA VAL A 31 8.57 5.09 -2.85
C VAL A 31 8.00 6.39 -3.39
N TYR A 32 6.72 6.59 -3.11
CA TYR A 32 5.97 7.76 -3.50
C TYR A 32 5.07 8.18 -2.33
N LEU A 33 4.80 9.47 -2.24
CA LEU A 33 4.02 10.02 -1.13
C LEU A 33 3.06 11.08 -1.65
N HIS A 34 1.81 10.99 -1.25
CA HIS A 34 0.78 11.97 -1.54
C HIS A 34 0.01 12.28 -0.25
N CYS A 35 -0.71 13.39 -0.22
CA CYS A 35 -1.82 13.51 0.74
C CYS A 35 -2.85 12.39 0.47
N THR A 36 -3.50 11.89 1.51
CA THR A 36 -4.58 10.92 1.37
C THR A 36 -5.81 11.55 0.68
N ASN A 37 -6.56 10.76 -0.06
CA ASN A 37 -7.79 11.18 -0.72
C ASN A 37 -8.82 11.63 0.32
N THR A 38 -9.18 12.91 0.30
CA THR A 38 -10.11 13.53 1.25
C THR A 38 -11.56 13.04 1.10
N LEU A 39 -11.88 12.34 0.01
CA LEU A 39 -13.19 11.70 -0.18
C LEU A 39 -13.28 10.33 0.49
N HIS A 40 -12.18 9.81 1.05
CA HIS A 40 -12.19 8.53 1.74
C HIS A 40 -12.83 8.69 3.13
N PRO A 41 -13.90 7.92 3.46
CA PRO A 41 -14.69 8.18 4.68
C PRO A 41 -13.95 7.89 5.98
N LYS A 42 -12.91 7.04 5.94
CA LYS A 42 -12.10 6.67 7.12
C LYS A 42 -11.01 7.70 7.48
N TYR A 43 -10.48 8.41 6.49
CA TYR A 43 -9.31 9.27 6.64
C TYR A 43 -9.70 10.73 6.71
N ARG A 44 -8.81 11.56 7.25
CA ARG A 44 -9.05 13.00 7.45
C ARG A 44 -8.00 13.86 6.76
N GLU A 45 -8.29 15.15 6.66
CA GLU A 45 -7.31 16.12 6.19
C GLU A 45 -6.04 16.08 7.06
N GLY A 46 -4.88 16.10 6.40
CA GLY A 46 -3.57 15.95 7.03
C GLY A 46 -3.02 14.52 7.00
N ASP A 47 -3.85 13.51 6.71
CA ASP A 47 -3.35 12.15 6.51
C ASP A 47 -2.57 12.04 5.18
N VAL A 48 -1.61 11.12 5.13
CA VAL A 48 -0.75 10.88 3.97
C VAL A 48 -0.81 9.43 3.52
N THR A 49 -0.71 9.21 2.22
CA THR A 49 -0.65 7.89 1.60
C THR A 49 0.72 7.67 1.00
N LEU A 50 1.48 6.76 1.60
CA LEU A 50 2.73 6.24 1.05
C LEU A 50 2.43 4.97 0.26
N PHE A 51 2.95 4.89 -0.96
CA PHE A 51 2.90 3.65 -1.75
C PHE A 51 4.28 3.35 -2.29
N ALA A 52 4.62 2.06 -2.32
CA ALA A 52 5.96 1.58 -2.57
C ALA A 52 5.96 0.34 -3.45
N LEU A 53 7.03 0.16 -4.21
CA LEU A 53 7.28 -1.01 -5.04
C LEU A 53 8.66 -1.57 -4.70
N ASN A 54 8.69 -2.85 -4.33
CA ASN A 54 9.92 -3.60 -4.14
C ASN A 54 10.20 -4.45 -5.38
N LEU A 55 11.33 -4.23 -6.02
CA LEU A 55 11.84 -5.01 -7.15
C LEU A 55 13.06 -5.85 -6.77
N TYR A 56 13.41 -5.90 -5.48
CA TYR A 56 14.38 -6.86 -4.98
C TYR A 56 13.76 -8.25 -4.94
N ASN A 57 14.60 -9.28 -5.04
CA ASN A 57 14.20 -10.67 -4.82
C ASN A 57 14.15 -11.07 -3.32
N VAL A 58 14.20 -10.09 -2.42
CA VAL A 58 14.10 -10.26 -0.97
C VAL A 58 13.16 -9.22 -0.38
N THR A 59 12.49 -9.58 0.72
CA THR A 59 11.64 -8.65 1.48
C THR A 59 12.46 -7.47 1.96
N GLN A 60 12.00 -6.26 1.65
CA GLN A 60 12.55 -5.01 2.18
C GLN A 60 11.74 -4.57 3.39
N HIS A 61 12.39 -3.87 4.32
CA HIS A 61 11.78 -3.40 5.54
C HIS A 61 11.83 -1.87 5.59
N LEU A 62 10.65 -1.25 5.57
CA LEU A 62 10.51 0.21 5.61
C LEU A 62 10.16 0.66 7.03
N GLN A 63 10.80 1.73 7.48
CA GLN A 63 10.54 2.35 8.77
C GLN A 63 10.25 3.83 8.56
N LEU A 64 9.23 4.33 9.24
CA LEU A 64 8.92 5.76 9.26
C LEU A 64 9.98 6.52 10.09
N PRO A 65 10.27 7.78 9.77
CA PRO A 65 11.16 8.60 10.56
C PRO A 65 10.60 8.79 11.98
N ASN A 66 11.49 9.00 12.96
CA ASN A 66 11.15 9.00 14.38
C ASN A 66 9.97 9.93 14.75
N TYR A 67 9.85 11.09 14.09
CA TYR A 67 8.77 12.04 14.36
C TYR A 67 7.37 11.56 13.89
N LEU A 68 7.30 10.50 13.08
CA LEU A 68 6.07 9.81 12.69
C LEU A 68 5.91 8.44 13.34
N SER A 69 6.87 8.01 14.18
CA SER A 69 6.86 6.66 14.76
C SER A 69 5.61 6.39 15.62
N SER A 70 5.06 7.40 16.29
CA SER A 70 3.85 7.24 17.10
C SER A 70 2.54 7.18 16.30
N LYS A 71 2.59 7.34 14.97
CA LYS A 71 1.38 7.37 14.14
C LYS A 71 0.87 5.96 13.85
N HIS A 72 -0.46 5.85 13.77
CA HIS A 72 -1.11 4.66 13.26
C HIS A 72 -0.91 4.55 11.75
N VAL A 73 -0.67 3.34 11.28
CA VAL A 73 -0.49 3.05 9.85
C VAL A 73 -1.43 1.93 9.46
N ASP A 74 -2.18 2.16 8.39
CA ASP A 74 -3.04 1.17 7.77
C ASP A 74 -2.33 0.59 6.54
N GLN A 75 -2.06 -0.72 6.56
CA GLN A 75 -1.43 -1.41 5.44
C GLN A 75 -2.47 -1.86 4.42
N TYR A 76 -2.16 -1.66 3.14
CA TYR A 76 -2.85 -2.25 2.01
C TYR A 76 -1.85 -2.97 1.10
N LEU A 77 -1.43 -4.18 1.49
CA LEU A 77 -0.42 -4.95 0.76
C LEU A 77 -1.09 -5.80 -0.32
N LEU A 78 -0.71 -5.55 -1.58
CA LEU A 78 -1.15 -6.34 -2.73
C LEU A 78 -0.15 -7.43 -3.07
N GLN A 79 -0.61 -8.66 -3.25
CA GLN A 79 0.20 -9.82 -3.63
C GLN A 79 -0.52 -10.67 -4.69
N PRO A 80 0.19 -11.39 -5.57
CA PRO A 80 -0.43 -12.36 -6.45
C PRO A 80 -1.08 -13.49 -5.64
N HIS A 81 -2.25 -13.96 -6.08
CA HIS A 81 -2.91 -15.12 -5.47
C HIS A 81 -2.45 -16.42 -6.13
N GLY A 82 -2.21 -17.45 -5.32
CA GLY A 82 -1.95 -18.81 -5.79
C GLY A 82 -0.47 -19.16 -5.94
N LYS A 83 -0.19 -20.23 -6.69
CA LYS A 83 1.18 -20.74 -6.93
C LYS A 83 1.90 -20.02 -8.08
N GLU A 84 1.13 -19.38 -8.94
CA GLU A 84 1.67 -18.49 -9.97
C GLU A 84 2.23 -17.25 -9.29
N THR A 85 3.44 -16.83 -9.69
CA THR A 85 4.14 -15.67 -9.15
C THR A 85 3.51 -14.38 -9.68
N ILE A 86 4.31 -13.44 -10.18
CA ILE A 86 3.87 -12.19 -10.81
C ILE A 86 2.96 -12.38 -12.04
N LEU A 87 2.81 -13.62 -12.54
CA LEU A 87 1.97 -13.96 -13.69
C LEU A 87 0.50 -14.25 -13.33
N SER A 88 0.18 -14.35 -12.04
CA SER A 88 -1.18 -14.64 -11.58
C SER A 88 -2.17 -13.57 -12.04
N ARG A 89 -3.35 -14.00 -12.49
CA ARG A 89 -4.47 -13.09 -12.84
C ARG A 89 -5.32 -12.71 -11.63
N SER A 90 -5.10 -13.36 -10.50
CA SER A 90 -5.80 -13.11 -9.25
C SER A 90 -4.88 -12.43 -8.25
N MET A 91 -5.43 -11.54 -7.41
CA MET A 91 -4.66 -10.77 -6.44
C MET A 91 -5.28 -10.87 -5.05
N GLU A 92 -4.44 -10.73 -4.04
CA GLU A 92 -4.82 -10.63 -2.65
C GLU A 92 -4.53 -9.24 -2.11
N LEU A 93 -5.42 -8.75 -1.25
CA LEU A 93 -5.19 -7.61 -0.38
C LEU A 93 -5.03 -8.12 1.04
N ASN A 94 -3.84 -7.93 1.63
CA ASN A 94 -3.53 -8.37 3.00
C ASN A 94 -3.87 -9.86 3.24
N GLY A 95 -3.60 -10.72 2.26
CA GLY A 95 -3.88 -12.16 2.32
C GLY A 95 -5.33 -12.57 1.99
N ARG A 96 -6.19 -11.63 1.57
CA ARG A 96 -7.57 -11.91 1.16
C ARG A 96 -7.75 -11.71 -0.34
N VAL A 97 -8.25 -12.73 -1.03
CA VAL A 97 -8.48 -12.66 -2.49
C VAL A 97 -9.49 -11.56 -2.82
N LEU A 98 -9.09 -10.66 -3.72
CA LEU A 98 -9.97 -9.63 -4.26
C LEU A 98 -10.77 -10.21 -5.43
N ARG A 99 -12.08 -10.16 -5.28
CA ARG A 99 -13.07 -10.51 -6.31
C ARG A 99 -14.29 -9.62 -6.13
N MET A 100 -15.01 -9.37 -7.22
CA MET A 100 -16.35 -8.81 -7.14
C MET A 100 -17.21 -9.67 -6.21
N VAL A 101 -18.09 -9.04 -5.42
CA VAL A 101 -19.03 -9.75 -4.54
C VAL A 101 -20.10 -10.44 -5.40
N ASP A 102 -20.56 -9.73 -6.42
CA ASP A 102 -21.49 -10.11 -7.48
C ASP A 102 -21.22 -9.23 -8.72
N ASP A 103 -22.05 -9.29 -9.76
CA ASP A 103 -21.78 -8.57 -11.01
C ASP A 103 -21.85 -7.03 -10.90
N GLU A 104 -22.38 -6.49 -9.79
CA GLU A 104 -22.62 -5.06 -9.59
C GLU A 104 -21.85 -4.47 -8.41
N THR A 105 -21.34 -5.31 -7.51
CA THR A 105 -20.81 -4.89 -6.21
C THR A 105 -19.31 -5.11 -6.09
N LEU A 106 -18.57 -4.01 -5.92
CA LEU A 106 -17.15 -4.04 -5.59
C LEU A 106 -16.93 -4.55 -4.16
N PRO A 107 -15.85 -5.30 -3.89
CA PRO A 107 -15.50 -5.72 -2.55
C PRO A 107 -15.07 -4.53 -1.69
N GLU A 108 -15.22 -4.69 -0.38
CA GLU A 108 -14.59 -3.81 0.59
C GLU A 108 -13.06 -3.98 0.55
N LEU A 109 -12.33 -2.86 0.57
CA LEU A 109 -10.87 -2.86 0.63
C LEU A 109 -10.44 -2.72 2.09
N ILE A 110 -10.18 -3.85 2.73
CA ILE A 110 -9.90 -3.92 4.17
C ILE A 110 -8.40 -3.73 4.44
N GLU A 111 -8.08 -2.74 5.27
CA GLU A 111 -6.73 -2.52 5.76
C GLU A 111 -6.27 -3.58 6.77
N LYS A 112 -4.95 -3.63 6.99
CA LYS A 112 -4.37 -4.23 8.17
C LYS A 112 -3.74 -3.14 9.04
N PRO A 113 -4.31 -2.81 10.21
CA PRO A 113 -3.71 -1.84 11.12
C PRO A 113 -2.37 -2.35 11.63
N LEU A 114 -1.41 -1.45 11.74
CA LEU A 114 -0.07 -1.74 12.23
C LEU A 114 0.19 -0.97 13.51
N GLY A 115 0.98 -1.57 14.41
CA GLY A 115 1.33 -0.94 15.67
C GLY A 115 2.19 0.31 15.46
N PRO A 116 2.09 1.33 16.34
CA PRO A 116 3.00 2.47 16.30
C PRO A 116 4.46 2.02 16.31
N GLY A 117 5.28 2.64 15.47
CA GLY A 117 6.72 2.41 15.38
C GLY A 117 7.10 1.10 14.71
N SER A 118 6.13 0.31 14.24
CA SER A 118 6.43 -0.94 13.57
C SER A 118 7.10 -0.72 12.22
N THR A 119 7.97 -1.66 11.89
CA THR A 119 8.62 -1.74 10.59
C THR A 119 7.72 -2.54 9.65
N PHE A 120 7.44 -2.01 8.47
CA PHE A 120 6.51 -2.63 7.53
C PHE A 120 7.31 -3.37 6.45
N GLY A 121 7.08 -4.69 6.36
CA GLY A 121 7.71 -5.54 5.36
C GLY A 121 7.03 -5.40 4.01
N LEU A 122 7.83 -5.16 2.97
CA LEU A 122 7.42 -5.14 1.58
C LEU A 122 8.05 -6.36 0.88
N PRO A 123 7.27 -7.43 0.61
CA PRO A 123 7.78 -8.66 0.00
C PRO A 123 8.43 -8.46 -1.36
N ALA A 124 9.19 -9.47 -1.79
CA ALA A 124 9.75 -9.60 -3.14
C ALA A 124 8.68 -9.94 -4.19
#